data_AF-C4P8A8-F1
#
_entry.id   AF-C4P8A8-F1
#
_cell.length_a   1.000
_cell.length_b   1.000
_cell.length_c   1.000
_cell.angle_alpha   90.00
_cell.angle_beta   90.00
_cell.angle_gamma   90.00
#
_symmetry.space_group_name_H-M   'P 1'
#
loop_
_entity.id
_entity.type
_entity.pdbx_description
1 polymer ?
#
loop_
_entity_poly.entity_id
_entity_poly.type
_entity_poly.pdbx_seq_one_letter_code
_entity_poly.pdbx_strand_id
1 'polypeptide(L)'
;MAERLTDIGPPKYDSFWPQAIKDNAGKWLYHGILEPGVLLHVSETGAKLWSVRCGGTRLMTTMQVEDICKIADEFCDGFFRFTTRNNIEFLVSAESKLEPLKKTLAANGTLPIVA
;
A
#
# COMPACT_ATOMS: atom_id res chain seq x y z
N MET A 1 -40.51 0.99 -8.29
CA MET A 1 -39.07 0.86 -8.54
C MET A 1 -38.41 0.64 -7.19
N ALA A 2 -37.57 -0.39 -7.05
CA ALA A 2 -36.73 -0.51 -5.86
C ALA A 2 -35.92 0.78 -5.65
N GLU A 3 -35.59 1.11 -4.40
CA GLU A 3 -34.88 2.33 -4.05
C GLU A 3 -33.54 2.43 -4.78
N ARG A 4 -33.46 3.33 -5.77
CA ARG A 4 -32.24 3.61 -6.55
C ARG A 4 -31.48 4.75 -5.86
N LEU A 5 -30.24 4.48 -5.46
CA LEU A 5 -29.33 5.50 -4.94
C LEU A 5 -28.52 6.13 -6.09
N THR A 6 -28.47 7.46 -6.16
CA THR A 6 -27.70 8.25 -7.15
C THR A 6 -26.93 9.38 -6.45
N ASP A 7 -25.96 9.98 -7.15
CA ASP A 7 -25.23 11.17 -6.71
C ASP A 7 -24.44 11.03 -5.39
N ILE A 8 -24.08 9.79 -5.03
CA ILE A 8 -23.35 9.47 -3.79
C ILE A 8 -21.83 9.70 -3.85
N GLY A 9 -21.26 9.86 -5.06
CA GLY A 9 -19.82 10.01 -5.26
C GLY A 9 -18.97 8.78 -4.86
N PRO A 10 -17.64 8.93 -4.75
CA PRO A 10 -16.77 7.87 -4.26
C PRO A 10 -16.82 7.78 -2.72
N PRO A 11 -16.48 6.64 -2.13
CA PRO A 11 -16.18 6.59 -0.71
C PRO A 11 -15.00 7.52 -0.38
N LYS A 12 -15.04 8.15 0.79
CA LYS A 12 -14.01 9.11 1.21
C LYS A 12 -12.65 8.41 1.39
N TYR A 13 -11.60 8.94 0.77
CA TYR A 13 -10.28 8.30 0.68
C TYR A 13 -9.64 7.95 2.03
N ASP A 14 -9.87 8.75 3.07
CA ASP A 14 -9.29 8.59 4.40
C ASP A 14 -9.93 7.44 5.20
N SER A 15 -11.06 6.92 4.73
CA SER A 15 -11.67 5.70 5.27
C SER A 15 -10.77 4.48 5.09
N PHE A 16 -9.91 4.49 4.06
CA PHE A 16 -8.99 3.41 3.72
C PHE A 16 -7.53 3.72 4.06
N TRP A 17 -7.28 4.69 4.93
CA TRP A 17 -5.91 4.94 5.40
C TRP A 17 -5.50 3.95 6.50
N PRO A 18 -4.27 3.39 6.43
CA PRO A 18 -3.64 2.76 7.58
C PRO A 18 -3.54 3.76 8.73
N GLN A 19 -3.58 3.27 9.98
CA GLN A 19 -3.54 4.12 11.16
C GLN A 19 -2.31 5.04 11.19
N ALA A 20 -1.14 4.53 10.78
CA ALA A 20 0.08 5.31 10.66
C ALA A 20 -0.04 6.51 9.71
N ILE A 21 -0.84 6.41 8.64
CA ILE A 21 -1.13 7.55 7.76
C ILE A 21 -2.12 8.50 8.43
N LYS A 22 -3.20 7.99 9.04
CA LYS A 22 -4.20 8.82 9.73
C LYS A 22 -3.57 9.74 10.78
N ASP A 23 -2.66 9.19 11.59
CA ASP A 23 -2.06 9.94 12.70
C ASP A 23 -1.04 11.00 12.24
N ASN A 24 -0.43 10.79 11.06
CA ASN A 24 0.71 11.58 10.56
C ASN A 24 0.42 12.33 9.25
N ALA A 25 -0.81 12.29 8.74
CA ALA A 25 -1.19 13.06 7.56
C ALA A 25 -0.93 14.56 7.78
N GLY A 26 -0.10 15.15 6.91
CA GLY A 26 0.33 16.55 7.02
C GLY A 26 1.47 16.81 8.02
N LYS A 27 2.01 15.77 8.65
CA LYS A 27 3.09 15.83 9.67
C LYS A 27 4.30 14.96 9.31
N TRP A 28 4.55 14.77 8.02
CA TRP A 28 5.70 14.04 7.51
C TRP A 28 6.91 14.97 7.46
N LEU A 29 8.02 14.57 8.08
CA LEU A 29 9.23 15.37 8.16
C LEU A 29 10.11 15.19 6.94
N TYR A 30 10.35 13.94 6.53
CA TYR A 30 11.16 13.62 5.36
C TYR A 30 10.81 12.24 4.79
N HIS A 31 11.29 11.99 3.58
CA HIS A 31 11.29 10.67 2.98
C HIS A 31 12.67 10.32 2.42
N GLY A 32 12.95 9.03 2.29
CA GLY A 32 14.17 8.51 1.69
C GLY A 32 13.89 7.26 0.87
N ILE A 33 14.72 6.99 -0.13
CA ILE A 33 14.73 5.73 -0.86
C ILE A 33 15.83 4.88 -0.22
N LEU A 34 15.44 3.76 0.40
CA LEU A 34 16.39 2.87 1.07
C LEU A 34 17.07 1.94 0.07
N GLU A 35 16.29 1.45 -0.90
CA GLU A 35 16.72 0.59 -2.00
C GLU A 35 15.67 0.71 -3.14
N PRO A 36 15.95 0.20 -4.36
CA PRO A 36 14.99 0.25 -5.46
C PRO A 36 13.63 -0.32 -5.07
N GLY A 37 12.60 0.52 -5.15
CA GLY A 37 11.22 0.16 -4.81
C GLY A 37 10.88 0.16 -3.32
N VAL A 38 11.80 0.56 -2.43
CA VAL A 38 11.52 0.69 -0.99
C VAL A 38 11.75 2.12 -0.52
N LEU A 39 10.67 2.77 -0.13
CA LEU A 39 10.67 4.13 0.40
C LEU A 39 10.41 4.10 1.91
N LEU A 40 11.01 5.03 2.63
CA LEU A 40 10.74 5.28 4.05
C LEU A 40 10.24 6.72 4.20
N HIS A 41 9.11 6.89 4.87
CA HIS A 41 8.62 8.18 5.35
C HIS A 41 8.77 8.23 6.87
N VAL A 42 9.25 9.36 7.38
CA VAL A 42 9.41 9.59 8.83
C VAL A 42 8.62 10.83 9.20
N SER A 43 7.77 10.70 10.21
CA SER A 43 6.96 11.80 10.74
C SER A 43 7.77 12.69 11.69
N GLU A 44 7.21 13.86 12.02
CA GLU A 44 7.74 14.77 13.04
C GLU A 44 7.88 14.12 14.42
N THR A 45 7.09 13.08 14.71
CA THR A 45 7.12 12.34 15.99
C THR A 45 8.02 11.10 15.95
N GLY A 46 8.67 10.84 14.81
CA GLY A 46 9.54 9.68 14.61
C GLY A 46 8.81 8.40 14.15
N ALA A 47 7.48 8.42 14.00
CA ALA A 47 6.76 7.31 13.39
C ALA A 47 7.24 7.07 11.95
N LYS A 48 7.44 5.80 11.60
CA LYS A 48 7.98 5.37 10.30
C LYS A 48 6.91 4.64 9.50
N LEU A 49 6.94 4.84 8.19
CA LEU A 49 6.12 4.09 7.24
C LEU A 49 6.97 3.70 6.03
N TRP A 50 7.06 2.41 5.77
CA TRP A 50 7.73 1.87 4.60
C TRP A 50 6.71 1.65 3.48
N SER A 51 7.06 2.04 2.27
CA SER A 51 6.31 1.71 1.06
C SER A 51 7.14 0.77 0.20
N VAL A 52 6.64 -0.45 -0.04
CA VAL A 52 7.24 -1.40 -0.98
C VAL A 52 6.44 -1.34 -2.27
N ARG A 53 7.08 -0.87 -3.34
CA ARG A 53 6.47 -0.65 -4.65
C ARG A 53 6.71 -1.85 -5.57
N CYS A 54 5.62 -2.37 -6.11
CA CYS A 54 5.60 -3.48 -7.04
C CYS A 54 5.02 -3.07 -8.40
N GLY A 55 5.56 -3.65 -9.46
CA GLY A 55 5.00 -3.54 -10.80
C GLY A 55 3.61 -4.18 -10.86
N GLY A 56 2.68 -3.50 -11.52
CA GLY A 56 1.36 -4.04 -11.86
C GLY A 56 1.17 -4.06 -13.37
N THR A 57 0.45 -5.06 -13.89
CA THR A 57 0.13 -5.16 -15.33
C THR A 57 -0.99 -4.22 -15.76
N ARG A 58 -1.58 -3.46 -14.82
CA ARG A 58 -2.76 -2.58 -14.97
C ARG A 58 -4.04 -3.32 -15.35
N LEU A 59 -4.00 -4.14 -16.40
CA LEU A 59 -4.99 -5.17 -16.65
C LEU A 59 -4.69 -6.37 -15.74
N MET A 60 -5.57 -6.62 -14.78
CA MET A 60 -5.42 -7.69 -13.79
C MET A 60 -6.71 -8.49 -13.69
N THR A 61 -6.60 -9.76 -13.29
CA THR A 61 -7.76 -10.59 -12.94
C THR A 61 -8.22 -10.28 -11.52
N THR A 62 -9.45 -10.65 -11.18
CA THR A 62 -9.94 -10.56 -9.79
C THR A 62 -9.11 -11.44 -8.85
N MET A 63 -8.64 -12.61 -9.31
CA MET A 63 -7.75 -13.49 -8.54
C MET A 63 -6.43 -12.79 -8.17
N GLN A 64 -5.84 -12.03 -9.10
CA GLN A 64 -4.63 -11.27 -8.81
C GLN A 64 -4.88 -10.14 -7.79
N VAL A 65 -6.05 -9.49 -7.84
CA VAL A 65 -6.46 -8.51 -6.83
C VAL A 65 -6.65 -9.18 -5.46
N GLU A 66 -7.28 -10.35 -5.41
CA GLU A 66 -7.44 -11.12 -4.17
C GLU A 66 -6.09 -11.52 -3.56
N ASP A 67 -5.11 -11.88 -4.38
CA ASP A 67 -3.76 -12.20 -3.90
C ASP A 67 -3.03 -10.96 -3.37
N ILE A 68 -3.22 -9.78 -3.98
CA ILE A 68 -2.76 -8.51 -3.43
C ILE A 68 -3.41 -8.24 -2.06
N CYS A 69 -4.72 -8.47 -1.93
CA CYS A 69 -5.42 -8.31 -0.66
C CYS A 69 -4.88 -9.25 0.42
N LYS A 70 -4.63 -10.54 0.11
CA LYS A 70 -4.05 -11.50 1.07
C LYS A 70 -2.67 -11.06 1.58
N ILE A 71 -1.82 -10.56 0.68
CA ILE A 71 -0.50 -10.02 1.04
C ILE A 71 -0.67 -8.77 1.93
N ALA A 72 -1.62 -7.90 1.60
CA ALA A 72 -1.91 -6.71 2.41
C ALA A 72 -2.45 -7.08 3.81
N ASP A 73 -3.32 -8.09 3.92
CA ASP A 73 -3.84 -8.58 5.21
C ASP A 73 -2.71 -9.13 6.10
N GLU A 74 -1.78 -9.90 5.52
CA GLU A 74 -0.67 -10.49 6.27
C GLU A 74 0.35 -9.45 6.75
N PHE A 75 0.76 -8.53 5.86
CA PHE A 75 1.91 -7.66 6.12
C PHE A 75 1.55 -6.20 6.42
N CYS A 76 0.37 -5.74 6.01
CA CYS A 76 0.00 -4.32 5.95
C CYS A 76 -1.35 -4.01 6.60
N ASP A 77 -1.83 -4.90 7.48
CA ASP A 77 -3.10 -4.78 8.22
C ASP A 77 -4.31 -4.54 7.28
N GLY A 78 -4.26 -5.12 6.08
CA GLY A 78 -5.30 -5.03 5.05
C GLY A 78 -5.19 -3.81 4.13
N PHE A 79 -4.13 -2.99 4.26
CA PHE A 79 -3.98 -1.76 3.49
C PHE A 79 -2.92 -1.84 2.41
N PHE A 80 -3.27 -1.38 1.21
CA PHE A 80 -2.36 -1.12 0.10
C PHE A 80 -2.91 0.04 -0.73
N ARG A 81 -2.13 0.55 -1.67
CA ARG A 81 -2.61 1.55 -2.63
C ARG A 81 -2.08 1.30 -4.03
N PHE A 82 -2.76 1.87 -5.02
CA PHE A 82 -2.23 1.99 -6.38
C PHE A 82 -1.58 3.36 -6.58
N THR A 83 -0.49 3.39 -7.34
CA THR A 83 0.14 4.65 -7.76
C THR A 83 -0.50 5.17 -9.04
N THR A 84 -0.20 6.42 -9.38
CA THR A 84 -0.64 7.05 -10.64
C THR A 84 -0.07 6.39 -11.90
N ARG A 85 0.92 5.50 -11.76
CA ARG A 85 1.48 4.69 -12.85
C ARG A 85 1.05 3.23 -12.79
N ASN A 86 -0.02 2.93 -12.05
CA ASN A 86 -0.62 1.59 -11.91
C ASN A 86 0.30 0.56 -11.20
N ASN A 87 1.33 1.03 -10.49
CA ASN A 87 2.07 0.17 -9.57
C ASN A 87 1.26 -0.04 -8.29
N ILE A 88 1.57 -1.11 -7.55
CA ILE A 88 1.01 -1.40 -6.24
C ILE A 88 2.01 -0.98 -5.18
N GLU A 89 1.55 -0.35 -4.10
CA GLU A 89 2.37 -0.05 -2.93
C GLU A 89 1.76 -0.69 -1.68
N PHE A 90 2.56 -1.53 -1.03
CA PHE A 90 2.28 -2.10 0.27
C PHE A 90 2.84 -1.17 1.35
N LEU A 91 2.01 -0.83 2.33
CA LEU A 91 2.31 0.19 3.35
C LEU A 91 2.56 -0.49 4.69
N VAL A 92 3.82 -0.61 5.07
CA VAL A 92 4.25 -1.35 6.27
C VAL A 92 4.60 -0.36 7.37
N SER A 93 3.98 -0.47 8.53
CA SER A 93 4.28 0.34 9.73
C SER A 93 5.18 -0.39 10.74
N ALA A 94 5.23 -1.72 10.69
CA ALA A 94 6.09 -2.54 11.53
C ALA A 94 7.34 -3.00 10.76
N GLU A 95 8.52 -2.50 11.14
CA GLU A 95 9.80 -2.80 10.47
C GLU A 95 10.07 -4.31 10.37
N SER A 96 9.65 -5.09 11.38
CA SER A 96 9.79 -6.55 11.40
C SER A 96 9.03 -7.29 10.29
N LYS A 97 8.02 -6.66 9.68
CA LYS A 97 7.25 -7.22 8.55
C LYS A 97 7.85 -6.88 7.18
N LEU A 98 8.82 -5.98 7.10
CA LEU A 98 9.38 -5.49 5.82
C LEU A 98 10.13 -6.57 5.05
N GLU A 99 11.11 -7.22 5.70
CA GLU A 99 11.89 -8.29 5.07
C GLU A 99 11.03 -9.53 4.72
N PRO A 100 10.10 -9.99 5.59
CA PRO A 100 9.13 -11.01 5.21
C PRO A 100 8.31 -10.65 3.97
N LEU A 101 7.77 -9.44 3.90
CA LEU A 101 7.00 -8.97 2.74
C LEU A 101 7.84 -9.02 1.46
N LYS A 102 9.07 -8.48 1.49
CA LYS A 102 9.98 -8.52 0.33
C LYS A 102 10.23 -9.93 -0.18
N LYS A 103 10.44 -10.89 0.74
CA LYS A 103 10.62 -12.30 0.39
C LYS A 103 9.37 -12.90 -0.24
N THR A 104 8.19 -12.63 0.32
CA THR A 104 6.91 -13.08 -0.25
C THR A 104 6.70 -12.52 -1.66
N LEU A 105 6.98 -11.23 -1.88
CA LEU A 105 6.84 -10.59 -3.19
C LEU A 105 7.83 -11.16 -4.22
N ALA A 106 9.07 -11.42 -3.82
CA ALA A 106 10.06 -12.05 -4.68
C ALA A 106 9.65 -13.49 -5.07
N ALA A 107 9.01 -14.23 -4.16
CA ALA A 107 8.54 -15.59 -4.42
C ALA A 107 7.24 -15.66 -5.24
N ASN A 108 6.37 -14.65 -5.14
CA ASN A 108 5.08 -14.61 -5.83
C ASN A 108 5.22 -14.61 -7.37
N GLY A 109 6.28 -14.01 -7.91
CA GLY A 109 6.58 -14.00 -9.35
C GLY A 109 5.72 -13.08 -10.21
N THR A 110 4.61 -12.53 -9.69
CA THR A 110 3.72 -11.62 -10.45
C THR A 110 3.75 -10.16 -10.00
N LEU A 111 4.42 -9.88 -8.86
CA LEU A 111 4.53 -8.55 -8.24
C LEU A 111 6.00 -8.17 -8.01
N PRO A 112 6.80 -8.01 -9.08
CA PRO A 112 8.22 -7.66 -8.95
C PRO A 112 8.39 -6.30 -8.27
N ILE A 113 9.33 -6.17 -7.35
CA ILE A 113 9.67 -4.89 -6.73
C ILE A 113 10.33 -3.99 -7.79
N VAL A 114 9.85 -2.75 -7.92
CA VAL A 114 10.29 -1.79 -8.95
C VAL A 114 10.52 -0.40 -8.35
N ALA A 115 11.55 0.30 -8.86
CA ALA A 115 11.84 1.69 -8.50
C ALA A 115 10.72 2.66 -8.94
#